data_AF-X1CUV1-F1
#
_entry.id   AF-X1CUV1-F1
#
_cell.length_a   1.000
_cell.length_b   1.000
_cell.length_c   1.000
_cell.angle_alpha   90.00
_cell.angle_beta   90.00
_cell.angle_gamma   90.00
#
_symmetry.space_group_name_H-M   'P 1'
#
loop_
_entity.id
_entity.type
_entity.pdbx_description
1 polymer ?
#
loop_
_entity_poly.entity_id
_entity_poly.type
_entity_poly.pdbx_seq_one_letter_code
_entity_poly.pdbx_strand_id
1 'polypeptide(L)'
;MGDLTITFLPANHRSGRSLNERDQNLWGGWLFEWKGYRVYFAGDSGYSDLFKDIRRRYGEMDVCMMPITAWFQRHWHFAPEDAVQAAVDLGCKTFIPWGWGTWILGFEHMLEPPRRLQYAWDQMQPEP
;
A
#
# COMPACT_ATOMS: atom_id res chain seq x y z
N MET A 1 -16.67 12.23 11.02
CA MET A 1 -17.37 13.43 10.53
C MET A 1 -18.70 12.97 9.96
N GLY A 2 -19.80 13.13 10.70
CA GLY A 2 -21.03 12.37 10.39
C GLY A 2 -20.74 10.86 10.38
N ASP A 3 -21.29 10.14 9.40
CA ASP A 3 -21.13 8.68 9.21
C ASP A 3 -19.72 8.24 8.78
N LEU A 4 -18.80 9.17 8.52
CA LEU A 4 -17.43 8.87 8.11
C LEU A 4 -16.51 8.71 9.33
N THR A 5 -15.92 7.52 9.47
CA THR A 5 -14.82 7.24 10.40
C THR A 5 -13.51 7.22 9.62
N ILE A 6 -12.50 7.91 10.15
CA ILE A 6 -11.15 7.95 9.58
C ILE A 6 -10.20 7.43 10.65
N THR A 7 -9.48 6.35 10.33
CA THR A 7 -8.55 5.69 11.25
C THR A 7 -7.14 5.73 10.69
N PHE A 8 -6.19 6.23 11.47
CA PHE A 8 -4.77 6.12 11.14
C PHE A 8 -4.29 4.70 11.42
N LEU A 9 -3.65 4.07 10.43
CA LEU A 9 -3.19 2.68 10.50
C LEU A 9 -1.67 2.60 10.40
N PRO A 10 -1.04 1.57 11.01
CA PRO A 10 0.39 1.36 10.85
C PRO A 10 0.75 1.14 9.37
N ALA A 11 2.00 1.44 9.03
CA ALA A 11 2.64 1.18 7.74
C ALA A 11 4.06 0.66 7.98
N ASN A 12 4.59 -0.11 7.04
CA ASN A 12 5.96 -0.59 7.08
C ASN A 12 6.87 0.39 6.30
N HIS A 13 7.26 1.48 6.96
CA HIS A 13 8.02 2.56 6.36
C HIS A 13 8.93 3.25 7.39
N ARG A 14 9.48 4.42 7.03
CA ARG A 14 10.35 5.25 7.87
C ARG A 14 10.08 6.73 7.65
N SER A 15 10.65 7.62 8.46
CA SER A 15 10.57 9.07 8.21
C SER A 15 11.91 9.78 8.32
N GLY A 16 12.05 10.88 7.60
CA GLY A 16 13.22 11.75 7.72
C GLY A 16 13.14 12.97 6.81
N ARG A 17 13.62 14.12 7.32
CA ARG A 17 13.63 15.41 6.59
C ARG A 17 15.01 16.08 6.55
N SER A 18 15.91 15.64 7.43
CA SER A 18 17.23 16.20 7.64
C SER A 18 18.22 15.07 7.94
N LEU A 19 19.53 15.30 7.79
CA LEU A 19 20.56 14.27 8.05
C LEU A 19 20.49 13.68 9.47
N ASN A 20 20.07 14.50 10.44
CA ASN A 20 20.00 14.15 11.86
C ASN A 20 18.57 13.82 12.34
N GLU A 21 17.59 13.83 11.43
CA GLU A 21 16.20 13.55 11.75
C GLU A 21 15.79 12.26 11.05
N ARG A 22 15.89 11.15 11.78
CA ARG A 22 15.41 9.83 11.36
C ARG A 22 14.33 9.37 12.33
N ASP A 23 13.21 8.93 11.78
CA ASP A 23 12.10 8.29 12.49
C ASP A 23 11.51 9.10 13.65
N GLN A 24 11.66 10.44 13.61
CA GLN A 24 11.13 11.35 14.63
C GLN A 24 9.65 11.70 14.43
N ASN A 25 9.10 11.42 13.24
CA ASN A 25 7.69 11.59 12.94
C ASN A 25 7.07 10.24 12.57
N LEU A 26 5.81 10.02 12.95
CA LEU A 26 5.10 8.81 12.62
C LEU A 26 4.80 8.75 11.10
N TRP A 27 4.74 7.54 10.57
CA TRP A 27 4.28 7.20 9.22
C TRP A 27 3.12 6.22 9.33
N GLY A 28 2.32 6.09 8.28
CA GLY A 28 1.13 5.26 8.33
C GLY A 28 0.29 5.35 7.08
N GLY A 29 -0.75 4.52 7.07
CA GLY A 29 -1.85 4.57 6.13
C GLY A 29 -3.12 5.13 6.77
N TRP A 30 -4.17 5.19 5.98
CA TRP A 30 -5.49 5.65 6.40
C TRP A 30 -6.57 4.65 5.98
N LEU A 31 -7.46 4.34 6.90
CA LEU A 31 -8.71 3.64 6.62
C LEU A 31 -9.86 4.63 6.72
N PHE A 32 -10.68 4.66 5.68
CA PHE A 32 -11.92 5.42 5.61
C PHE A 32 -13.09 4.44 5.64
N GLU A 33 -13.96 4.58 6.63
CA GLU A 33 -15.16 3.75 6.77
C GLU A 33 -16.40 4.63 6.65
N TRP A 34 -17.27 4.32 5.70
CA TRP A 34 -18.49 5.10 5.46
C TRP A 34 -19.64 4.21 4.98
N LYS A 35 -20.74 4.14 5.74
CA LYS A 35 -21.94 3.34 5.41
C LYS A 35 -21.64 1.89 5.02
N GLY A 36 -20.65 1.27 5.68
CA GLY A 36 -20.22 -0.10 5.42
C GLY A 36 -19.13 -0.24 4.35
N TYR A 37 -18.81 0.81 3.60
CA TYR A 37 -17.68 0.82 2.67
C TYR A 37 -16.36 1.07 3.39
N ARG A 38 -15.31 0.39 2.97
CA ARG A 38 -13.94 0.54 3.48
C ARG A 38 -12.96 0.85 2.36
N VAL A 39 -12.32 2.02 2.45
CA VAL A 39 -11.25 2.44 1.56
C VAL A 39 -9.95 2.52 2.35
N TYR A 40 -8.94 1.78 1.92
CA TYR A 40 -7.62 1.77 2.53
C TYR A 40 -6.60 2.48 1.65
N PHE A 41 -5.87 3.42 2.21
CA PHE A 41 -4.71 4.06 1.61
C PHE A 41 -3.46 3.66 2.40
N ALA A 42 -2.53 2.94 1.77
CA ALA A 42 -1.39 2.36 2.48
C ALA A 42 -0.29 3.36 2.86
N GLY A 43 -0.31 4.58 2.30
CA GLY A 43 0.87 5.44 2.29
C GLY A 43 2.04 4.76 1.57
N ASP A 44 3.25 5.30 1.75
CA ASP A 44 4.45 4.56 1.38
C ASP A 44 4.62 3.39 2.35
N SER A 45 4.73 2.18 1.83
CA SER A 45 4.83 0.94 2.62
C SER A 45 5.60 -0.13 1.86
N GLY A 46 6.38 -0.93 2.60
CA GLY A 46 6.87 -2.23 2.17
C GLY A 46 5.94 -3.35 2.65
N TYR A 47 6.10 -4.56 2.11
CA TYR A 47 5.28 -5.70 2.53
C TYR A 47 5.63 -6.21 3.93
N SER A 48 4.62 -6.63 4.68
CA SER A 48 4.69 -7.06 6.09
C SER A 48 3.40 -7.79 6.49
N ASP A 49 3.44 -8.61 7.54
CA ASP A 49 2.25 -9.27 8.11
C ASP A 49 1.20 -8.27 8.65
N LEU A 50 1.57 -6.99 8.77
CA LEU A 50 0.68 -5.87 9.03
C LEU A 50 -0.62 -5.93 8.21
N PHE A 51 -0.57 -6.30 6.93
CA PHE A 51 -1.75 -6.30 6.05
C PHE A 51 -2.78 -7.34 6.47
N LYS A 52 -2.31 -8.52 6.91
CA LYS A 52 -3.17 -9.56 7.50
C LYS A 52 -3.76 -9.09 8.83
N ASP A 53 -2.98 -8.39 9.64
CA ASP A 53 -3.44 -7.81 10.92
C ASP A 53 -4.53 -6.75 10.72
N ILE A 54 -4.38 -5.91 9.70
CA ILE A 54 -5.40 -4.93 9.30
C ILE A 54 -6.68 -5.65 8.90
N ARG A 55 -6.62 -6.65 8.01
CA ARG A 55 -7.81 -7.44 7.63
C ARG A 55 -8.47 -8.11 8.83
N ARG A 56 -7.68 -8.72 9.72
CA ARG A 56 -8.19 -9.38 10.92
C ARG A 56 -8.96 -8.41 11.83
N ARG A 57 -8.53 -7.14 11.89
CA ARG A 57 -9.13 -6.14 12.77
C ARG A 57 -10.31 -5.40 12.15
N TYR A 58 -10.26 -5.10 10.86
CA TYR A 58 -11.23 -4.22 10.19
C TYR A 58 -12.11 -4.95 9.17
N GLY A 59 -11.77 -6.19 8.80
CA GLY A 59 -12.41 -6.93 7.72
C GLY A 59 -11.82 -6.60 6.35
N GLU A 60 -12.53 -7.04 5.32
CA GLU A 60 -12.14 -6.84 3.92
C GLU A 60 -12.28 -5.38 3.48
N MET A 61 -11.48 -5.01 2.49
CA MET A 61 -11.41 -3.66 1.95
C MET A 61 -12.09 -3.61 0.58
N ASP A 62 -13.00 -2.66 0.39
CA ASP A 62 -13.64 -2.47 -0.91
C ASP A 62 -12.66 -1.85 -1.91
N VAL A 63 -11.81 -0.94 -1.44
CA VAL A 63 -10.76 -0.30 -2.25
C VAL A 63 -9.44 -0.25 -1.49
N CYS A 64 -8.34 -0.63 -2.13
CA CYS A 64 -6.98 -0.46 -1.61
C CYS A 64 -6.13 0.34 -2.58
N MET A 65 -5.56 1.42 -2.07
CA MET A 65 -4.66 2.30 -2.80
C MET A 65 -3.24 2.07 -2.30
N MET A 66 -2.38 1.48 -3.14
CA MET A 66 -1.02 1.09 -2.75
C MET A 66 0.04 1.52 -3.78
N PRO A 67 1.23 1.94 -3.32
CA PRO A 67 2.30 2.31 -4.23
C PRO A 67 2.88 1.06 -4.90
N ILE A 68 3.47 1.24 -6.09
CA ILE A 68 4.13 0.16 -6.83
C ILE A 68 5.53 0.57 -7.33
N THR A 69 6.22 1.44 -6.60
CA THR A 69 7.46 2.10 -7.04
C THR A 69 8.55 2.06 -5.96
N ALA A 70 9.79 2.44 -6.30
CA ALA A 70 10.92 2.62 -5.38
C ALA A 70 11.36 1.34 -4.63
N TRP A 71 11.11 0.15 -5.18
CA TRP A 71 11.43 -1.12 -4.53
C TRP A 71 12.92 -1.47 -4.46
N PHE A 72 13.83 -0.59 -4.90
CA PHE A 72 15.25 -0.70 -4.52
C PHE A 72 15.43 -0.61 -2.99
N GLN A 73 14.47 0.02 -2.30
CA GLN A 73 14.31 0.00 -0.85
C GLN A 73 13.15 -0.92 -0.43
N ARG A 74 13.13 -2.17 -0.92
CA ARG A 74 12.00 -3.12 -0.73
C ARG A 74 11.57 -3.35 0.73
N HIS A 75 12.44 -3.10 1.70
CA HIS A 75 12.08 -3.14 3.12
C HIS A 75 11.00 -2.12 3.49
N TRP A 76 10.97 -0.97 2.82
CA TRP A 76 10.07 0.16 3.11
C TRP A 76 9.14 0.52 1.94
N HIS A 77 9.31 -0.12 0.79
CA HIS A 77 8.52 0.14 -0.42
C HIS A 77 8.11 -1.17 -1.09
N PHE A 78 6.89 -1.22 -1.61
CA PHE A 78 6.40 -2.35 -2.38
C PHE A 78 7.12 -2.48 -3.73
N ALA A 79 7.54 -3.70 -4.05
CA ALA A 79 7.55 -4.12 -5.45
C ALA A 79 6.10 -4.32 -5.94
N PRO A 80 5.82 -4.26 -7.26
CA PRO A 80 4.48 -4.52 -7.78
C PRO A 80 3.87 -5.85 -7.30
N GLU A 81 4.67 -6.91 -7.19
CA GLU A 81 4.25 -8.22 -6.68
C GLU A 81 3.89 -8.17 -5.19
N ASP A 82 4.62 -7.38 -4.40
CA ASP A 82 4.35 -7.18 -2.99
C ASP A 82 3.00 -6.48 -2.77
N ALA A 83 2.67 -5.52 -3.64
CA ALA A 83 1.40 -4.82 -3.60
C ALA A 83 0.22 -5.75 -3.97
N VAL A 84 0.40 -6.69 -4.91
CA VAL A 84 -0.62 -7.72 -5.19
C VAL A 84 -0.81 -8.63 -3.98
N GLN A 85 0.28 -9.11 -3.36
CA GLN A 85 0.17 -9.93 -2.16
C GLN A 85 -0.49 -9.18 -1.00
N ALA A 86 -0.15 -7.91 -0.78
CA ALA A 86 -0.81 -7.07 0.22
C ALA A 86 -2.32 -6.90 -0.08
N ALA A 87 -2.71 -6.77 -1.35
CA ALA A 87 -4.11 -6.71 -1.76
C ALA A 87 -4.86 -8.00 -1.38
N VAL A 88 -4.26 -9.17 -1.64
CA VAL A 88 -4.82 -10.48 -1.25
C VAL A 88 -4.97 -10.59 0.26
N ASP A 89 -3.93 -10.23 1.01
CA ASP A 89 -3.92 -10.30 2.46
C ASP A 89 -4.94 -9.36 3.10
N LEU A 90 -5.23 -8.22 2.47
CA LEU A 90 -6.28 -7.28 2.87
C LEU A 90 -7.70 -7.74 2.48
N GLY A 91 -7.82 -8.75 1.60
CA GLY A 91 -9.11 -9.12 0.99
C GLY A 91 -9.65 -7.95 0.16
N CYS A 92 -8.80 -7.41 -0.71
CA CYS A 92 -9.12 -6.20 -1.46
C CYS A 92 -9.95 -6.49 -2.71
N LYS A 93 -11.15 -5.90 -2.80
CA LYS A 93 -12.03 -6.08 -3.98
C LYS A 93 -11.59 -5.24 -5.17
N THR A 94 -11.14 -4.01 -4.92
CA THR A 94 -10.63 -3.10 -5.95
C THR A 94 -9.25 -2.60 -5.59
N PHE A 95 -8.26 -2.92 -6.41
CA PHE A 95 -6.89 -2.44 -6.25
C PHE A 95 -6.62 -1.23 -7.14
N ILE A 96 -6.10 -0.15 -6.56
CA ILE A 96 -5.70 1.06 -7.29
C ILE A 96 -4.20 1.31 -7.06
N PRO A 97 -3.34 1.03 -8.06
CA PRO A 97 -1.91 1.33 -7.95
C PRO A 97 -1.65 2.84 -8.00
N TRP A 98 -0.69 3.31 -7.22
CA TRP A 98 -0.17 4.68 -7.32
C TRP A 98 1.36 4.73 -7.16
N GLY A 99 1.92 5.94 -7.11
CA GLY A 99 3.34 6.19 -6.84
C GLY A 99 4.27 6.08 -8.06
N TRP A 100 3.87 5.38 -9.13
CA TRP A 100 4.65 5.31 -10.38
C TRP A 100 4.32 6.48 -11.33
N GLY A 101 5.22 6.77 -12.27
CA GLY A 101 4.90 7.60 -13.46
C GLY A 101 5.05 9.10 -13.29
N THR A 102 5.34 9.55 -12.06
CA THR A 102 5.46 10.99 -11.75
C THR A 102 6.90 11.38 -11.45
N TRP A 103 7.61 10.59 -10.64
CA TRP A 103 8.96 10.88 -10.18
C TRP A 103 9.85 9.65 -10.29
N ILE A 104 11.13 9.86 -10.62
CA ILE A 104 12.16 8.81 -10.60
C ILE A 104 12.71 8.75 -9.17
N LEU A 105 12.18 7.81 -8.38
CA LEU A 105 12.55 7.61 -6.98
C LEU A 105 13.46 6.40 -6.77
N GLY A 106 13.54 5.49 -7.74
CA GLY A 106 14.37 4.30 -7.71
C GLY A 106 15.14 4.07 -9.00
N PHE A 107 15.51 2.82 -9.24
CA PHE A 107 16.32 2.40 -10.39
C PHE A 107 15.49 1.68 -11.46
N GLU A 108 14.21 1.45 -11.19
CA GLU A 108 13.26 0.85 -12.12
C GLU A 108 12.99 1.74 -13.33
N HIS A 109 12.70 1.11 -14.47
CA HIS A 109 12.25 1.85 -15.65
C HIS A 109 10.83 2.39 -15.41
N MET A 110 10.53 3.63 -15.81
CA MET A 110 9.23 4.29 -15.54
C MET A 110 7.99 3.49 -15.98
N LEU A 111 8.11 2.66 -17.03
CA LEU A 111 7.04 1.81 -17.56
C LEU A 111 7.04 0.37 -17.00
N GLU A 112 8.02 0.01 -16.19
CA GLU A 112 8.15 -1.32 -15.58
C GLU A 112 7.08 -1.59 -14.50
N PRO A 113 6.74 -0.66 -13.58
CA PRO A 113 5.77 -0.91 -12.52
C PRO A 113 4.42 -1.47 -12.97
N PRO A 114 3.69 -0.83 -13.91
CA PRO A 114 2.39 -1.37 -14.33
C PRO A 114 2.50 -2.71 -15.07
N ARG A 115 3.62 -2.97 -15.78
CA ARG A 115 3.83 -4.25 -16.47
C ARG A 115 4.03 -5.39 -15.48
N ARG A 116 4.85 -5.17 -14.46
CA ARG A 116 5.09 -6.15 -13.40
C ARG A 116 3.86 -6.36 -12.53
N LEU A 117 3.09 -5.30 -12.26
CA LEU A 117 1.80 -5.43 -11.59
C LEU A 117 0.86 -6.35 -12.38
N GLN A 118 0.69 -6.11 -13.68
CA GLN A 118 -0.15 -6.95 -14.53
C GLN A 118 0.34 -8.40 -14.53
N TYR A 119 1.64 -8.61 -14.72
CA TYR A 119 2.23 -9.95 -14.70
C TYR A 119 1.99 -10.67 -13.36
N ALA A 120 2.20 -9.98 -12.24
CA ALA A 120 1.95 -10.52 -10.91
C ALA A 120 0.47 -10.89 -10.71
N TRP A 121 -0.44 -10.03 -11.16
CA TRP A 121 -1.88 -10.26 -11.09
C TRP A 121 -2.29 -11.52 -11.87
N ASP A 122 -1.77 -11.68 -13.09
CA ASP A 122 -2.07 -12.83 -13.95
C ASP A 122 -1.55 -14.15 -13.36
N GLN A 123 -0.42 -14.12 -12.66
CA GLN A 123 0.17 -15.29 -12.02
C GLN A 123 -0.52 -15.67 -10.69
N MET A 124 -0.87 -14.68 -9.88
CA MET A 124 -1.45 -14.92 -8.55
C MET A 124 -2.96 -15.19 -8.59
N GLN A 125 -3.66 -14.71 -9.63
CA GLN A 125 -5.11 -14.83 -9.78
C GLN A 125 -5.87 -14.53 -8.48
N PRO A 126 -5.68 -13.34 -7.89
CA PRO A 126 -6.37 -12.98 -6.66
C PRO A 126 -7.89 -13.03 -6.88
N GLU A 127 -8.61 -13.66 -5.96
CA GLU A 127 -10.07 -13.72 -6.06
C GLU A 127 -10.68 -12.31 -5.96
N PRO A 128 -11.68 -11.99 -6.79
CA PRO A 128 -12.32 -10.67 -6.84
C PRO A 128 -13.17 -10.35 -5.60
#